data_AF-A0A388TFP2-F1
#
_entry.id   AF-A0A388TFP2-F1
#
_cell.length_a   1.000
_cell.length_b   1.000
_cell.length_c   1.000
_cell.angle_alpha   90.00
_cell.angle_beta   90.00
_cell.angle_gamma   90.00
#
_symmetry.space_group_name_H-M   'P 1'
#
loop_
_entity.id
_entity.type
_entity.pdbx_description
1 polymer ?
#
loop_
_entity_poly.entity_id
_entity_poly.type
_entity_poly.pdbx_seq_one_letter_code
_entity_poly.pdbx_strand_id
1 'polypeptide(L)'
;MRSIFLTTILASIILVNSLGAAVNGPGTTAANYLKIGLGAKAVALGENFTAGSEDTSSIYWNTAGLSSIKNARVDFMQLNWLAGISAKTIFGAAPLTEKDTLGVYLMMLDTPQDTVTTFAPDGSNSYHKTDDKFKSAISVLNLAYSRVISTALNVGLGLKIISEDLAGEQAGGAALDAGIIYKDLLPSLTLGASLQNLGLKQLRQDEEYPTQLSLGASYALSVFRNRLNLLADVKIPNDNDLRFGVGAEYWLGNFFAGRAGYNTFSKFSLGLGVALSSLAADYAYVPMGDLGVTHRISLGYTFGLSKKSAPAVVKPEASETLDLSGESAAEIDF
;
A
#
# COMPACT_ATOMS: atom_id res chain seq x y z
N MET A 1 -7.00 -20.68 -24.48
CA MET A 1 -7.13 -19.45 -23.68
C MET A 1 -5.99 -19.26 -22.68
N ARG A 2 -5.56 -20.28 -21.92
CA ARG A 2 -4.39 -20.20 -21.01
C ARG A 2 -3.06 -19.81 -21.70
N SER A 3 -2.79 -20.33 -22.90
CA SER A 3 -1.54 -20.02 -23.65
C SER A 3 -1.48 -18.58 -24.15
N ILE A 4 -2.61 -18.04 -24.63
CA ILE A 4 -2.72 -16.65 -25.10
C ILE A 4 -2.51 -15.67 -23.93
N PHE A 5 -3.04 -16.00 -22.74
CA PHE A 5 -2.85 -15.19 -21.54
C PHE A 5 -1.38 -15.18 -21.07
N LEU A 6 -0.70 -16.34 -21.13
CA LEU A 6 0.72 -16.44 -20.78
C LEU A 6 1.60 -15.63 -21.73
N THR A 7 1.31 -15.66 -23.03
CA THR A 7 2.04 -14.85 -24.02
C THR A 7 1.77 -13.36 -23.86
N THR A 8 0.55 -12.95 -23.46
CA THR A 8 0.25 -11.54 -23.16
C THR A 8 0.96 -11.06 -21.90
N ILE A 9 1.03 -11.88 -20.84
CA ILE A 9 1.81 -11.57 -19.63
C ILE A 9 3.30 -11.45 -19.96
N LEU A 10 3.83 -12.37 -20.77
CA LEU A 10 5.24 -12.34 -21.18
C LEU A 10 5.54 -11.11 -22.07
N ALA A 11 4.63 -10.74 -22.98
CA ALA A 11 4.71 -9.52 -23.77
C ALA A 11 4.62 -8.25 -22.90
N SER A 12 3.83 -8.29 -21.83
CA SER A 12 3.74 -7.20 -20.84
C SER A 12 5.06 -7.05 -20.08
N ILE A 13 5.68 -8.16 -19.66
CA ILE A 13 7.00 -8.17 -19.00
C ILE A 13 8.10 -7.67 -19.94
N ILE A 14 8.02 -7.96 -21.25
CA ILE A 14 8.96 -7.44 -22.24
C ILE A 14 8.76 -5.92 -22.45
N LEU A 15 7.52 -5.41 -22.42
CA LEU A 15 7.26 -3.95 -22.47
C LEU A 15 7.78 -3.20 -21.23
N VAL A 16 7.79 -3.84 -20.05
CA VAL A 16 8.36 -3.24 -18.82
C VAL A 16 9.88 -3.03 -18.95
N ASN A 17 10.59 -3.87 -19.71
CA ASN A 17 12.02 -3.67 -19.97
C ASN A 17 12.31 -2.42 -20.82
N SER A 18 11.40 -2.00 -21.69
CA SER A 18 11.53 -0.73 -22.44
C SER A 18 11.20 0.52 -21.63
N LEU A 19 10.59 0.40 -20.45
CA LEU A 19 10.32 1.50 -19.53
C LEU A 19 11.48 1.77 -18.55
N GLY A 20 12.51 0.91 -18.51
CA GLY A 20 13.70 1.08 -17.68
C GLY A 20 14.75 2.05 -18.21
N ALA A 21 14.46 2.79 -19.29
CA ALA A 21 15.46 3.57 -20.04
C ALA A 21 15.68 5.02 -19.55
N ALA A 22 15.08 5.45 -18.44
CA ALA A 22 15.35 6.75 -17.84
C ALA A 22 15.12 6.71 -16.32
N VAL A 23 16.02 6.04 -15.59
CA VAL A 23 16.09 6.26 -14.14
C VAL A 23 16.85 7.57 -13.95
N ASN A 24 16.14 8.65 -13.69
CA ASN A 24 16.77 9.90 -13.29
C ASN A 24 17.35 9.74 -11.89
N GLY A 25 18.48 10.41 -11.62
CA GLY A 25 19.13 10.32 -10.31
C GLY A 25 18.30 10.92 -9.18
N PRO A 26 18.65 10.66 -7.92
CA PRO A 26 17.97 11.25 -6.77
C PRO A 26 17.89 12.77 -6.85
N GLY A 27 16.74 13.33 -6.49
CA GLY A 27 16.54 14.79 -6.40
C GLY A 27 16.02 15.46 -7.67
N THR A 28 15.63 14.69 -8.69
CA THR A 28 15.05 15.23 -9.93
C THR A 28 13.53 15.41 -9.88
N THR A 29 12.86 14.97 -8.81
CA THR A 29 11.40 15.13 -8.62
C THR A 29 11.06 16.04 -7.46
N ALA A 30 9.94 16.74 -7.57
CA ALA A 30 9.32 17.48 -6.48
C ALA A 30 8.40 16.59 -5.63
N ALA A 31 7.65 17.20 -4.72
CA ALA A 31 6.62 16.54 -3.91
C ALA A 31 7.10 15.28 -3.16
N ASN A 32 8.31 15.32 -2.60
CA ASN A 32 8.92 14.16 -1.93
C ASN A 32 8.09 13.61 -0.75
N TYR A 33 7.17 14.41 -0.20
CA TYR A 33 6.18 13.95 0.78
C TYR A 33 5.24 12.86 0.25
N LEU A 34 5.06 12.71 -1.07
CA LEU A 34 4.30 11.62 -1.66
C LEU A 34 4.99 10.26 -1.50
N LYS A 35 6.29 10.23 -1.16
CA LYS A 35 7.06 9.01 -0.89
C LYS A 35 6.95 8.55 0.57
N ILE A 36 6.26 9.32 1.42
CA ILE A 36 6.06 8.95 2.81
C ILE A 36 5.04 7.82 2.87
N GLY A 37 5.49 6.63 3.25
CA GLY A 37 4.60 5.49 3.42
C GLY A 37 3.46 5.80 4.40
N LEU A 38 2.22 5.52 3.95
CA LEU A 38 1.00 5.70 4.74
C LEU A 38 0.40 4.35 5.17
N GLY A 39 -0.33 4.38 6.28
CA GLY A 39 -0.87 3.19 6.94
C GLY A 39 0.18 2.47 7.79
N ALA A 40 -0.01 2.41 9.12
CA ALA A 40 0.95 1.77 10.01
C ALA A 40 1.17 0.28 9.67
N LYS A 41 0.11 -0.46 9.32
CA LYS A 41 0.23 -1.85 8.85
C LYS A 41 1.17 -1.99 7.65
N ALA A 42 0.93 -1.21 6.59
CA ALA A 42 1.71 -1.30 5.35
C ALA A 42 3.18 -0.91 5.58
N VAL A 43 3.42 0.14 6.36
CA VAL A 43 4.77 0.59 6.71
C VAL A 43 5.51 -0.43 7.57
N ALA A 44 4.82 -1.08 8.53
CA ALA A 44 5.38 -2.16 9.33
C ALA A 44 5.79 -3.39 8.49
N LEU A 45 5.14 -3.61 7.36
CA LEU A 45 5.46 -4.65 6.39
C LEU A 45 6.58 -4.23 5.42
N GLY A 46 7.32 -3.17 5.75
CA GLY A 46 8.41 -2.65 4.94
C GLY A 46 7.91 -1.98 3.68
N GLU A 47 6.68 -1.45 3.70
CA GLU A 47 6.03 -0.83 2.54
C GLU A 47 5.81 -1.80 1.36
N ASN A 48 5.87 -3.11 1.60
CA ASN A 48 5.66 -4.16 0.60
C ASN A 48 4.19 -4.55 0.60
N PHE A 49 3.36 -3.69 0.02
CA PHE A 49 1.90 -3.74 0.17
C PHE A 49 1.16 -3.64 -1.17
N THR A 50 1.85 -3.81 -2.30
CA THR A 50 1.25 -3.68 -3.64
C THR A 50 0.21 -4.78 -3.90
N ALA A 51 0.51 -6.03 -3.53
CA ALA A 51 -0.43 -7.15 -3.67
C ALA A 51 -1.22 -7.45 -2.39
N GLY A 52 -0.67 -7.10 -1.22
CA GLY A 52 -1.28 -7.33 0.10
C GLY A 52 -2.24 -6.22 0.57
N SER A 53 -2.58 -5.27 -0.30
CA SER A 53 -3.36 -4.06 -0.01
C SER A 53 -4.82 -4.35 0.34
N GLU A 54 -5.05 -4.80 1.58
CA GLU A 54 -6.35 -5.30 2.03
C GLU A 54 -7.10 -4.37 3.01
N ASP A 55 -6.56 -3.18 3.32
CA ASP A 55 -7.17 -2.18 4.22
C ASP A 55 -7.42 -0.82 3.54
N THR A 56 -7.91 0.18 4.26
CA THR A 56 -8.22 1.50 3.69
C THR A 56 -6.97 2.26 3.22
N SER A 57 -5.77 1.93 3.72
CA SER A 57 -4.52 2.48 3.22
C SER A 57 -4.16 1.97 1.82
N SER A 58 -4.85 0.94 1.31
CA SER A 58 -4.76 0.48 -0.08
C SER A 58 -4.93 1.60 -1.10
N ILE A 59 -5.70 2.65 -0.78
CA ILE A 59 -5.87 3.83 -1.64
C ILE A 59 -4.52 4.43 -2.03
N TYR A 60 -3.55 4.43 -1.12
CA TYR A 60 -2.19 4.92 -1.36
C TYR A 60 -1.31 3.89 -2.10
N TRP A 61 -1.36 2.62 -1.70
CA TRP A 61 -0.43 1.59 -2.21
C TRP A 61 -0.85 0.96 -3.55
N ASN A 62 -2.12 0.57 -3.67
CA ASN A 62 -2.70 0.01 -4.88
C ASN A 62 -4.22 0.13 -4.79
N THR A 63 -4.79 1.06 -5.56
CA THR A 63 -6.21 1.43 -5.51
C THR A 63 -7.15 0.27 -5.81
N ALA A 64 -6.72 -0.79 -6.52
CA ALA A 64 -7.52 -2.01 -6.70
C ALA A 64 -7.78 -2.75 -5.39
N GLY A 65 -6.92 -2.57 -4.39
CA GLY A 65 -7.02 -3.15 -3.06
C GLY A 65 -8.29 -2.75 -2.30
N LEU A 66 -8.84 -1.56 -2.58
CA LEU A 66 -10.10 -1.07 -1.99
C LEU A 66 -11.25 -2.08 -2.09
N SER A 67 -11.28 -2.89 -3.16
CA SER A 67 -12.29 -3.93 -3.37
C SER A 67 -12.30 -5.05 -2.31
N SER A 68 -11.27 -5.12 -1.45
CA SER A 68 -11.24 -5.99 -0.26
C SER A 68 -12.20 -5.50 0.84
N ILE A 69 -12.53 -4.21 0.86
CA ILE A 69 -13.31 -3.58 1.93
C ILE A 69 -14.79 -3.99 1.80
N LYS A 70 -15.28 -4.75 2.77
CA LYS A 70 -16.66 -5.30 2.77
C LYS A 70 -17.66 -4.49 3.58
N ASN A 71 -17.17 -3.55 4.38
CA ASN A 71 -17.95 -2.71 5.25
C ASN A 71 -17.36 -1.31 5.19
N ALA A 72 -18.19 -0.26 5.32
CA ALA A 72 -17.67 1.09 5.42
C ALA A 72 -16.67 1.16 6.58
N ARG A 73 -15.53 1.81 6.36
CA ARG A 73 -14.41 1.84 7.31
C ARG A 73 -13.73 3.19 7.23
N VAL A 74 -13.34 3.71 8.39
CA VAL A 74 -12.51 4.90 8.52
C VAL A 74 -11.27 4.53 9.31
N ASP A 75 -10.11 5.01 8.87
CA ASP A 75 -8.86 4.87 9.61
C ASP A 75 -8.19 6.24 9.75
N PHE A 76 -7.60 6.47 10.91
CA PHE A 76 -6.75 7.61 11.19
C PHE A 76 -5.32 7.13 11.39
N MET A 77 -4.34 7.86 10.87
CA MET A 77 -2.91 7.64 11.12
C MET A 77 -2.27 8.94 11.61
N GLN A 78 -1.45 8.82 12.66
CA GLN A 78 -0.49 9.84 13.07
C GLN A 78 0.92 9.35 12.78
N LEU A 79 1.72 10.19 12.13
CA LEU A 79 3.16 10.04 11.93
C LEU A 79 3.87 11.21 12.60
N ASN A 80 4.79 10.88 13.50
CA ASN A 80 5.81 11.82 13.94
C ASN A 80 7.10 11.48 13.18
N TRP A 81 7.57 12.42 12.40
CA TRP A 81 8.71 12.25 11.51
C TRP A 81 9.92 13.07 11.98
N LEU A 82 10.95 13.11 11.15
CA LEU A 82 12.23 13.72 11.44
C LEU A 82 12.10 15.24 11.54
N ALA A 83 12.99 15.89 12.29
CA ALA A 83 13.05 17.35 12.45
C ALA A 83 11.71 17.98 12.90
N GLY A 84 10.90 17.25 13.66
CA GLY A 84 9.60 17.73 14.15
C GLY A 84 8.49 17.78 13.10
N ILE A 85 8.74 17.31 11.88
CA ILE A 85 7.72 17.18 10.84
C ILE A 85 6.68 16.17 11.31
N SER A 86 5.40 16.49 11.15
CA SER A 86 4.32 15.58 11.50
C SER A 86 3.34 15.42 10.34
N ALA A 87 2.72 14.25 10.24
CA ALA A 87 1.65 14.03 9.29
C ALA A 87 0.47 13.33 9.95
N LYS A 88 -0.72 13.78 9.59
CA LYS A 88 -2.01 13.18 9.94
C LYS A 88 -2.66 12.71 8.67
N THR A 89 -3.19 11.49 8.68
CA THR A 89 -3.91 10.96 7.53
C THR A 89 -5.23 10.36 7.97
N ILE A 90 -6.31 10.72 7.29
CA ILE A 90 -7.61 10.10 7.44
C ILE A 90 -7.89 9.34 6.15
N PHE A 91 -8.26 8.08 6.29
CA PHE A 91 -8.74 7.21 5.21
C PHE A 91 -10.21 6.90 5.45
N GLY A 92 -10.98 6.82 4.38
CA GLY A 92 -12.35 6.35 4.39
C GLY A 92 -12.57 5.46 3.18
N ALA A 93 -13.28 4.34 3.35
CA ALA A 93 -13.72 3.51 2.24
C ALA A 93 -15.11 2.98 2.51
N ALA A 94 -15.94 2.87 1.47
CA ALA A 94 -17.27 2.30 1.56
C ALA A 94 -17.64 1.54 0.29
N PRO A 95 -18.13 0.29 0.42
CA PRO A 95 -18.69 -0.43 -0.72
C PRO A 95 -19.99 0.28 -1.16
N LEU A 96 -20.07 0.61 -2.45
CA LEU A 96 -21.31 1.10 -3.07
C LEU A 96 -22.21 -0.05 -3.52
N THR A 97 -21.58 -1.11 -4.01
CA THR A 97 -22.23 -2.36 -4.43
C THR A 97 -21.35 -3.53 -3.98
N GLU A 98 -21.73 -4.77 -4.29
CA GLU A 98 -20.88 -5.94 -4.04
C GLU A 98 -19.57 -5.92 -4.83
N LYS A 99 -19.53 -5.17 -5.93
CA LYS A 99 -18.38 -5.09 -6.84
C LYS A 99 -17.66 -3.75 -6.80
N ASP A 100 -18.34 -2.69 -6.37
CA ASP A 100 -17.87 -1.31 -6.46
C ASP A 100 -17.53 -0.75 -5.07
N THR A 101 -16.38 -0.12 -4.92
CA THR A 101 -15.97 0.53 -3.67
C THR A 101 -15.38 1.90 -3.94
N LEU A 102 -15.84 2.90 -3.20
CA LEU A 102 -15.22 4.22 -3.15
C LEU A 102 -14.28 4.33 -1.96
N GLY A 103 -13.20 5.07 -2.17
CA GLY A 103 -12.23 5.42 -1.15
C GLY A 103 -11.88 6.89 -1.22
N VAL A 104 -11.52 7.44 -0.06
CA VAL A 104 -10.93 8.76 0.07
C VAL A 104 -9.79 8.69 1.07
N TYR A 105 -8.71 9.43 0.83
CA TYR A 105 -7.84 9.81 1.93
C TYR A 105 -7.49 11.29 1.88
N LEU A 106 -7.28 11.87 3.06
CA LEU A 106 -6.72 13.21 3.24
C LEU A 106 -5.47 13.09 4.10
N MET A 107 -4.32 13.43 3.54
CA MET A 107 -3.06 13.61 4.26
C MET A 107 -2.86 15.10 4.51
N MET A 108 -2.49 15.44 5.73
CA MET A 108 -2.04 16.78 6.14
C MET A 108 -0.66 16.62 6.75
N LEU A 109 0.33 17.29 6.18
CA LEU A 109 1.69 17.32 6.67
C LEU A 109 2.07 18.75 7.02
N ASP A 110 2.71 18.93 8.17
CA ASP A 110 3.12 20.24 8.62
C ASP A 110 4.49 20.21 9.29
N THR A 111 5.21 21.32 9.15
CA THR A 111 6.51 21.54 9.80
C THR A 111 6.35 22.38 11.06
N PRO A 112 7.28 22.29 12.03
CA PRO A 112 7.34 23.27 13.10
C PRO A 112 7.59 24.67 12.51
N GLN A 113 7.06 25.68 13.17
CA GLN A 113 7.34 27.06 12.81
C GLN A 113 8.79 27.39 13.17
N ASP A 114 9.51 28.01 12.24
CA ASP A 114 10.90 28.43 12.44
C ASP A 114 11.08 29.91 12.07
N THR A 115 12.22 30.47 12.46
CA THR A 115 12.56 31.89 12.29
C THR A 115 13.45 32.08 11.06
N VAL A 116 13.13 33.07 10.23
CA VAL A 116 13.96 33.41 9.07
C VAL A 116 15.33 33.88 9.57
N THR A 117 16.40 33.37 8.97
CA THR A 117 17.77 33.74 9.33
C THR A 117 18.46 34.36 8.12
N THR A 118 18.99 35.57 8.28
CA THR A 118 19.69 36.33 7.23
C THR A 118 21.13 36.60 7.63
N PHE A 119 21.96 37.03 6.68
CA PHE A 119 23.27 37.57 7.03
C PHE A 119 23.10 38.81 7.90
N ALA A 120 23.95 38.93 8.91
CA ALA A 120 23.94 40.10 9.77
C ALA A 120 24.12 41.37 8.92
N PRO A 121 23.24 42.38 9.08
CA PRO A 121 23.29 43.60 8.26
C PRO A 121 24.53 44.46 8.55
N ASP A 122 25.31 44.11 9.57
CA ASP A 122 26.57 44.74 9.94
C ASP A 122 27.78 44.31 9.08
N GLY A 123 27.56 43.42 8.09
CA GLY A 123 28.61 42.94 7.20
C GLY A 123 29.54 41.91 7.85
N SER A 124 29.26 41.49 9.08
CA SER A 124 29.92 40.32 9.67
C SER A 124 29.47 39.05 8.93
N ASN A 125 30.36 38.07 8.78
CA ASN A 125 30.01 36.76 8.22
C ASN A 125 29.26 35.90 9.27
N SER A 126 28.29 36.53 9.96
CA SER A 126 27.48 35.93 11.01
C SER A 126 26.00 35.96 10.62
N TYR A 127 25.22 35.04 11.21
CA TYR A 127 23.80 34.91 10.93
C TYR A 127 22.98 35.65 11.99
N HIS A 128 21.98 36.41 11.55
CA HIS A 128 21.02 37.10 12.39
C HIS A 128 19.62 36.50 12.19
N LYS A 129 18.93 36.15 13.28
CA LYS A 129 17.53 35.73 13.23
C LYS A 129 16.64 36.97 13.14
N THR A 130 15.76 37.02 12.15
CA THR A 130 14.79 38.11 12.00
C THR A 130 13.57 37.89 12.90
N ASP A 131 12.64 38.84 12.93
CA ASP A 131 11.33 38.65 13.58
C ASP A 131 10.36 37.83 12.73
N ASP A 132 10.70 37.57 11.47
CA ASP A 132 9.86 36.84 10.52
C ASP A 132 9.87 35.34 10.82
N LYS A 133 8.70 34.74 10.67
CA LYS A 133 8.46 33.32 10.94
C LYS A 133 7.93 32.66 9.69
N PHE A 134 8.35 31.42 9.46
CA PHE A 134 7.83 30.61 8.37
C PHE A 134 7.41 29.22 8.87
N LYS A 135 6.48 28.63 8.13
CA LYS A 135 6.01 27.26 8.30
C LYS A 135 5.67 26.71 6.91
N SER A 136 5.74 25.40 6.76
CA SER A 136 5.27 24.71 5.57
C SER A 136 4.07 23.82 5.93
N ALA A 137 3.11 23.78 5.03
CA ALA A 137 1.92 22.97 5.15
C ALA A 137 1.58 22.34 3.80
N ILE A 138 1.32 21.04 3.81
CA ILE A 138 0.99 20.25 2.62
C ILE A 138 -0.30 19.49 2.90
N SER A 139 -1.18 19.45 1.90
CA SER A 139 -2.33 18.57 1.91
C SER A 139 -2.45 17.77 0.62
N VAL A 140 -2.82 16.50 0.76
CA VAL A 140 -3.06 15.59 -0.36
C VAL A 140 -4.41 14.93 -0.16
N LEU A 141 -5.36 15.23 -1.04
CA LEU A 141 -6.65 14.57 -1.12
C LEU A 141 -6.60 13.54 -2.25
N ASN A 142 -6.95 12.29 -1.97
CA ASN A 142 -7.11 11.27 -3.01
C ASN A 142 -8.55 10.78 -3.01
N LEU A 143 -9.19 10.81 -4.19
CA LEU A 143 -10.49 10.19 -4.43
C LEU A 143 -10.27 8.95 -5.30
N ALA A 144 -10.66 7.79 -4.79
CA ALA A 144 -10.40 6.53 -5.46
C ALA A 144 -11.68 5.70 -5.63
N TYR A 145 -11.68 4.92 -6.70
CA TYR A 145 -12.71 3.98 -7.04
C TYR A 145 -12.07 2.65 -7.42
N SER A 146 -12.66 1.55 -6.96
CA SER A 146 -12.26 0.21 -7.34
C SER A 146 -13.44 -0.65 -7.73
N ARG A 147 -13.18 -1.60 -8.62
CA ARG A 147 -14.16 -2.55 -9.12
C ARG A 147 -13.61 -3.96 -9.16
N VAL A 148 -14.41 -4.91 -8.69
CA VAL A 148 -14.25 -6.34 -8.94
C VAL A 148 -14.75 -6.65 -10.36
N ILE A 149 -13.85 -6.94 -11.28
CA ILE A 149 -14.15 -7.26 -12.68
C ILE A 149 -14.54 -8.73 -12.82
N SER A 150 -13.82 -9.61 -12.12
CA SER A 150 -14.10 -11.04 -12.07
C SER A 150 -13.73 -11.60 -10.69
N THR A 151 -13.90 -12.92 -10.49
CA THR A 151 -13.44 -13.59 -9.26
C THR A 151 -11.94 -13.45 -9.03
N ALA A 152 -11.16 -13.33 -10.11
CA ALA A 152 -9.70 -13.21 -10.04
C ALA A 152 -9.20 -11.76 -10.20
N LEU A 153 -9.93 -10.88 -10.91
CA LEU A 153 -9.41 -9.58 -11.31
C LEU A 153 -10.13 -8.41 -10.65
N ASN A 154 -9.36 -7.57 -9.96
CA ASN A 154 -9.78 -6.29 -9.40
C ASN A 154 -8.97 -5.16 -10.02
N VAL A 155 -9.63 -4.02 -10.26
CA VAL A 155 -8.99 -2.82 -10.81
C VAL A 155 -9.36 -1.61 -9.96
N GLY A 156 -8.52 -0.58 -9.98
CA GLY A 156 -8.78 0.67 -9.29
C GLY A 156 -8.13 1.87 -9.97
N LEU A 157 -8.72 3.03 -9.74
CA LEU A 157 -8.23 4.34 -10.18
C LEU A 157 -8.34 5.33 -9.02
N GLY A 158 -7.41 6.26 -8.95
CA GLY A 158 -7.37 7.33 -7.95
C GLY A 158 -7.00 8.66 -8.58
N LEU A 159 -7.61 9.74 -8.10
CA LEU A 159 -7.26 11.12 -8.43
C LEU A 159 -6.71 11.80 -7.18
N LYS A 160 -5.45 12.21 -7.23
CA LYS A 160 -4.78 13.00 -6.20
C LYS A 160 -4.88 14.48 -6.54
N ILE A 161 -5.30 15.28 -5.57
CA ILE A 161 -5.25 16.74 -5.58
C ILE A 161 -4.28 17.15 -4.48
N ILE A 162 -3.31 17.97 -4.84
CA ILE A 162 -2.17 18.32 -4.00
C ILE A 162 -2.18 19.84 -3.82
N SER A 163 -2.08 20.28 -2.58
CA SER A 163 -1.90 21.68 -2.23
C SER A 163 -0.70 21.82 -1.30
N GLU A 164 0.14 22.79 -1.60
CA GLU A 164 1.38 23.03 -0.90
C GLU A 164 1.49 24.52 -0.60
N ASP A 165 1.90 24.84 0.63
CA ASP A 165 2.38 26.14 1.07
C ASP A 165 3.78 25.92 1.65
N LEU A 166 4.81 26.42 0.97
CA LEU A 166 6.19 26.41 1.45
C LEU A 166 6.59 27.83 1.84
N ALA A 167 6.53 28.14 3.14
CA ALA A 167 6.96 29.43 3.65
C ALA A 167 6.26 30.64 2.98
N GLY A 168 4.97 30.49 2.65
CA GLY A 168 4.15 31.52 1.99
C GLY A 168 4.00 31.30 0.47
N GLU A 169 4.81 30.45 -0.14
CA GLU A 169 4.74 30.14 -1.56
C GLU A 169 3.74 29.01 -1.83
N GLN A 170 2.61 29.35 -2.46
CA GLN A 170 1.53 28.42 -2.72
C GLN A 170 1.67 27.72 -4.07
N ALA A 171 1.49 26.41 -4.09
CA ALA A 171 1.42 25.59 -5.29
C ALA A 171 0.26 24.58 -5.21
N GLY A 172 -0.26 24.22 -6.38
CA GLY A 172 -1.40 23.31 -6.48
C GLY A 172 -1.30 22.41 -7.69
N GLY A 173 -1.40 21.11 -7.47
CA GLY A 173 -1.14 20.09 -8.48
C GLY A 173 -2.12 18.92 -8.42
N ALA A 174 -2.02 18.03 -9.40
CA ALA A 174 -2.86 16.85 -9.49
C ALA A 174 -2.11 15.67 -10.13
N ALA A 175 -2.46 14.45 -9.71
CA ALA A 175 -1.89 13.21 -10.23
C ALA A 175 -2.93 12.09 -10.26
N LEU A 176 -2.66 11.05 -11.05
CA LEU A 176 -3.46 9.82 -11.11
C LEU A 176 -2.72 8.65 -10.48
N ASP A 177 -3.49 7.77 -9.87
CA ASP A 177 -3.07 6.44 -9.47
C ASP A 177 -3.92 5.39 -10.20
N ALA A 178 -3.31 4.26 -10.53
CA ALA A 178 -3.98 3.12 -11.12
C ALA A 178 -3.49 1.83 -10.48
N GLY A 179 -4.38 0.86 -10.35
CA GLY A 179 -4.12 -0.38 -9.64
C GLY A 179 -4.78 -1.57 -10.28
N ILE A 180 -4.11 -2.72 -10.21
CA ILE A 180 -4.63 -4.03 -10.60
C ILE A 180 -4.23 -5.04 -9.51
N ILE A 181 -5.16 -5.91 -9.15
CA ILE A 181 -4.90 -7.09 -8.31
C ILE A 181 -5.46 -8.32 -9.02
N TYR A 182 -4.63 -9.34 -9.17
CA TYR A 182 -4.99 -10.64 -9.71
C TYR A 182 -4.86 -11.71 -8.63
N LYS A 183 -5.95 -12.41 -8.33
CA LYS A 183 -6.07 -13.40 -7.26
C LYS A 183 -6.13 -14.80 -7.82
N ASP A 184 -5.64 -15.75 -7.02
CA ASP A 184 -5.81 -17.18 -7.23
C ASP A 184 -5.27 -17.68 -8.58
N LEU A 185 -4.17 -17.08 -9.08
CA LEU A 185 -3.39 -17.67 -10.18
C LEU A 185 -2.83 -19.04 -9.76
N LEU A 186 -2.38 -19.10 -8.51
CA LEU A 186 -2.16 -20.31 -7.72
C LEU A 186 -2.96 -20.16 -6.43
N PRO A 187 -3.38 -21.26 -5.77
CA PRO A 187 -4.12 -21.17 -4.50
C PRO A 187 -3.39 -20.26 -3.50
N SER A 188 -4.10 -19.28 -2.95
CA SER A 188 -3.58 -18.33 -1.95
C SER A 188 -2.51 -17.36 -2.43
N LEU A 189 -2.17 -17.36 -3.73
CA LEU A 189 -1.29 -16.38 -4.35
C LEU A 189 -2.10 -15.21 -4.92
N THR A 190 -1.70 -14.01 -4.55
CA THR A 190 -2.20 -12.75 -5.11
C THR A 190 -1.04 -11.99 -5.74
N LEU A 191 -1.26 -11.48 -6.94
CA LEU A 191 -0.33 -10.60 -7.64
C LEU A 191 -0.94 -9.20 -7.72
N GLY A 192 -0.09 -8.18 -7.64
CA GLY A 192 -0.52 -6.78 -7.71
C GLY A 192 0.40 -5.98 -8.63
N ALA A 193 -0.19 -5.01 -9.32
CA ALA A 193 0.55 -3.98 -10.03
C ALA A 193 -0.10 -2.62 -9.73
N SER A 194 0.71 -1.59 -9.51
CA SER A 194 0.22 -0.23 -9.28
C SER A 194 1.10 0.80 -9.96
N LEU A 195 0.48 1.81 -10.56
CA LEU A 195 1.14 3.03 -11.00
C LEU A 195 0.68 4.16 -10.09
N GLN A 196 1.61 4.83 -9.43
CA GLN A 196 1.32 5.92 -8.49
C GLN A 196 1.89 7.24 -9.00
N ASN A 197 1.21 8.33 -8.66
CA ASN A 197 1.64 9.72 -8.86
C ASN A 197 1.88 10.12 -10.32
N LEU A 198 1.11 9.58 -11.27
CA LEU A 198 1.21 10.00 -12.67
C LEU A 198 0.71 11.43 -12.81
N GLY A 199 1.61 12.39 -13.09
CA GLY A 199 1.30 13.81 -13.10
C GLY A 199 0.23 14.22 -14.12
N LEU A 200 -0.83 14.89 -13.66
CA LEU A 200 -1.81 15.58 -14.50
C LEU A 200 -1.59 17.09 -14.53
N LYS A 201 -1.16 17.65 -13.40
CA LYS A 201 -0.82 19.07 -13.24
C LYS A 201 0.35 19.18 -12.28
N GLN A 202 1.48 19.72 -12.75
CA GLN A 202 2.65 19.94 -11.90
C GLN A 202 2.41 21.06 -10.87
N LEU A 203 3.15 21.01 -9.77
CA LEU A 203 3.11 22.04 -8.73
C LEU A 203 3.74 23.34 -9.25
N ARG A 204 4.92 23.23 -9.88
CA ARG A 204 5.63 24.32 -10.55
C ARG A 204 6.20 23.83 -11.89
N GLN A 205 6.74 24.76 -12.66
CA GLN A 205 7.36 24.44 -13.95
C GLN A 205 8.57 23.50 -13.75
N ASP A 206 8.69 22.49 -14.61
CA ASP A 206 9.78 21.50 -14.62
C ASP A 206 9.92 20.63 -13.35
N GLU A 207 8.92 20.65 -12.47
CA GLU A 207 8.85 19.79 -11.30
C GLU A 207 8.09 18.50 -11.61
N GLU A 208 8.81 17.40 -11.86
CA GLU A 208 8.18 16.10 -12.05
C GLU A 208 7.71 15.47 -10.72
N TYR A 209 6.59 14.74 -10.76
CA TYR A 209 6.17 13.92 -9.62
C TYR A 209 7.00 12.64 -9.51
N PRO A 210 7.11 12.08 -8.29
CA PRO A 210 7.76 10.80 -8.07
C PRO A 210 6.84 9.66 -8.49
N THR A 211 6.76 9.48 -9.81
CA THR A 211 5.96 8.44 -10.45
C THR A 211 6.60 7.10 -10.15
N GLN A 212 5.79 6.14 -9.70
CA GLN A 212 6.30 4.82 -9.31
C GLN A 212 5.44 3.72 -9.89
N LEU A 213 6.07 2.81 -10.63
CA LEU A 213 5.51 1.50 -10.94
C LEU A 213 5.88 0.53 -9.83
N SER A 214 4.91 -0.21 -9.30
CA SER A 214 5.15 -1.25 -8.30
C SER A 214 4.54 -2.56 -8.77
N LEU A 215 5.26 -3.65 -8.56
CA LEU A 215 4.81 -5.02 -8.79
C LEU A 215 4.95 -5.78 -7.48
N GLY A 216 3.94 -6.55 -7.10
CA GLY A 216 3.93 -7.25 -5.83
C GLY A 216 3.35 -8.65 -5.92
N ALA A 217 3.73 -9.48 -4.96
CA ALA A 217 3.16 -10.79 -4.70
C ALA A 217 2.83 -10.93 -3.22
N SER A 218 1.72 -11.60 -2.93
CA SER A 218 1.26 -11.95 -1.59
C SER A 218 0.88 -13.41 -1.56
N TYR A 219 1.38 -14.15 -0.56
CA TYR A 219 1.09 -15.57 -0.39
C TYR A 219 0.59 -15.85 1.03
N ALA A 220 -0.64 -16.35 1.13
CA ALA A 220 -1.26 -16.67 2.41
C ALA A 220 -1.07 -18.15 2.76
N LEU A 221 -0.63 -18.40 4.00
CA LEU A 221 -0.30 -19.70 4.56
C LEU A 221 -1.04 -19.90 5.88
N SER A 222 -1.33 -21.14 6.22
CA SER A 222 -1.82 -21.53 7.55
C SER A 222 -0.71 -22.21 8.34
N VAL A 223 -0.26 -21.58 9.43
CA VAL A 223 0.83 -22.07 10.28
C VAL A 223 0.34 -22.12 11.73
N PHE A 224 0.33 -23.30 12.35
CA PHE A 224 -0.24 -23.50 13.71
C PHE A 224 -1.69 -23.00 13.86
N ARG A 225 -2.54 -23.25 12.86
CA ARG A 225 -3.95 -22.77 12.77
C ARG A 225 -4.11 -21.24 12.70
N ASN A 226 -3.02 -20.53 12.50
CA ASN A 226 -2.94 -19.08 12.40
C ASN A 226 -2.59 -18.65 10.98
N ARG A 227 -2.96 -17.43 10.57
CA ARG A 227 -2.68 -16.91 9.24
C ARG A 227 -1.29 -16.29 9.19
N LEU A 228 -0.45 -16.76 8.27
CA LEU A 228 0.81 -16.13 7.90
C LEU A 228 0.69 -15.62 6.46
N ASN A 229 0.90 -14.33 6.24
CA ASN A 229 0.99 -13.76 4.91
C ASN A 229 2.43 -13.33 4.63
N LEU A 230 2.97 -13.77 3.49
CA LEU A 230 4.27 -13.36 2.99
C LEU A 230 4.08 -12.42 1.81
N LEU A 231 4.89 -11.38 1.75
CA LEU A 231 4.79 -10.28 0.79
C LEU A 231 6.16 -10.08 0.13
N ALA A 232 6.17 -9.77 -1.15
CA ALA A 232 7.36 -9.36 -1.88
C ALA A 232 6.99 -8.31 -2.93
N ASP A 233 7.73 -7.20 -2.95
CA ASP A 233 7.47 -6.09 -3.87
C ASP A 233 8.75 -5.66 -4.59
N VAL A 234 8.56 -5.22 -5.84
CA VAL A 234 9.53 -4.51 -6.66
C VAL A 234 8.95 -3.14 -6.99
N LYS A 235 9.66 -2.07 -6.65
CA LYS A 235 9.26 -0.68 -6.92
C LYS A 235 10.25 -0.03 -7.86
N ILE A 236 9.74 0.60 -8.90
CA ILE A 236 10.50 1.23 -9.97
C ILE A 236 10.07 2.70 -9.99
N PRO A 237 10.74 3.57 -9.20
CA PRO A 237 10.51 5.00 -9.25
C PRO A 237 11.21 5.62 -10.47
N ASN A 238 10.74 6.78 -10.93
CA ASN A 238 11.37 7.55 -12.01
C ASN A 238 12.61 8.35 -11.57
N ASP A 239 12.86 8.46 -10.26
CA ASP A 239 13.85 9.38 -9.67
C ASP A 239 14.85 8.70 -8.74
N ASN A 240 14.91 7.36 -8.76
CA ASN A 240 15.77 6.61 -7.85
C ASN A 240 16.02 5.19 -8.37
N ASP A 241 16.96 4.51 -7.74
CA ASP A 241 17.22 3.11 -8.01
C ASP A 241 15.98 2.25 -7.72
N LEU A 242 15.89 1.18 -8.50
CA LEU A 242 14.88 0.14 -8.29
C LEU A 242 14.99 -0.43 -6.88
N ARG A 243 13.84 -0.61 -6.23
CA ARG A 243 13.75 -1.06 -4.84
C ARG A 243 13.11 -2.43 -4.76
N PHE A 244 13.64 -3.26 -3.88
CA PHE A 244 13.08 -4.57 -3.56
C PHE A 244 12.71 -4.60 -2.09
N GLY A 245 11.70 -5.39 -1.75
CA GLY A 245 11.40 -5.66 -0.36
C GLY A 245 10.56 -6.91 -0.16
N VAL A 246 10.57 -7.37 1.08
CA VAL A 246 9.82 -8.52 1.57
C VAL A 246 9.14 -8.19 2.89
N GLY A 247 7.98 -8.77 3.15
CA GLY A 247 7.22 -8.56 4.39
C GLY A 247 6.57 -9.84 4.88
N ALA A 248 6.32 -9.91 6.18
CA ALA A 248 5.59 -11.00 6.80
C ALA A 248 4.58 -10.46 7.82
N GLU A 249 3.34 -10.95 7.75
CA GLU A 249 2.27 -10.69 8.71
C GLU A 249 1.81 -12.01 9.32
N TYR A 250 1.95 -12.17 10.64
CA TYR A 250 1.47 -13.34 11.36
C TYR A 250 0.33 -12.94 12.31
N TRP A 251 -0.84 -13.55 12.12
CA TRP A 251 -2.02 -13.35 12.96
C TRP A 251 -2.15 -14.44 14.00
N LEU A 252 -2.10 -14.10 15.29
CA LEU A 252 -2.48 -14.98 16.37
C LEU A 252 -4.02 -14.94 16.54
N GLY A 253 -4.69 -15.97 16.01
CA GLY A 253 -6.14 -15.97 15.85
C GLY A 253 -6.60 -14.86 14.91
N ASN A 254 -7.61 -14.10 15.33
CA ASN A 254 -8.15 -12.96 14.58
C ASN A 254 -7.93 -11.63 15.31
N PHE A 255 -7.09 -11.62 16.35
CA PHE A 255 -7.00 -10.51 17.30
C PHE A 255 -5.66 -9.79 17.22
N PHE A 256 -4.56 -10.53 17.30
CA PHE A 256 -3.23 -9.93 17.37
C PHE A 256 -2.45 -10.23 16.10
N ALA A 257 -1.74 -9.24 15.58
CA ALA A 257 -0.86 -9.38 14.43
C ALA A 257 0.57 -8.95 14.80
N GLY A 258 1.54 -9.78 14.49
CA GLY A 258 2.96 -9.42 14.44
C GLY A 258 3.38 -9.18 13.01
N ARG A 259 4.16 -8.11 12.77
CA ARG A 259 4.60 -7.72 11.43
C ARG A 259 6.09 -7.39 11.41
N ALA A 260 6.74 -7.83 10.36
CA ALA A 260 8.11 -7.46 10.05
C ALA A 260 8.24 -7.22 8.55
N GLY A 261 9.11 -6.29 8.18
CA GLY A 261 9.37 -5.99 6.78
C GLY A 261 10.79 -5.55 6.54
N TYR A 262 11.25 -5.79 5.32
CA TYR A 262 12.50 -5.27 4.82
C TYR A 262 12.29 -4.62 3.45
N ASN A 263 12.93 -3.49 3.19
CA ASN A 263 13.12 -2.98 1.84
C ASN A 263 14.50 -2.32 1.70
N THR A 264 14.98 -2.17 0.47
CA THR A 264 16.33 -1.65 0.21
C THR A 264 16.54 -0.21 0.68
N PHE A 265 15.47 0.57 0.84
CA PHE A 265 15.47 1.99 1.22
C PHE A 265 15.46 2.19 2.75
N SER A 266 14.38 1.81 3.44
CA SER A 266 14.22 1.96 4.89
C SER A 266 14.84 0.83 5.71
N LYS A 267 15.48 -0.15 5.05
CA LYS A 267 16.04 -1.36 5.66
C LYS A 267 14.96 -2.16 6.36
N PHE A 268 14.77 -2.04 7.65
CA PHE A 268 13.88 -2.91 8.43
C PHE A 268 12.72 -2.14 9.05
N SER A 269 11.57 -2.80 9.19
CA SER A 269 10.38 -2.27 9.86
C SER A 269 9.77 -3.34 10.76
N LEU A 270 9.18 -2.92 11.87
CA LEU A 270 8.40 -3.76 12.77
C LEU A 270 7.02 -3.18 12.97
N GLY A 271 6.06 -4.04 13.31
CA GLY A 271 4.78 -3.55 13.79
C GLY A 271 3.96 -4.58 14.53
N LEU A 272 2.98 -4.05 15.24
CA LEU A 272 1.98 -4.79 15.98
C LEU A 272 0.60 -4.33 15.53
N GLY A 273 -0.35 -5.25 15.53
CA GLY A 273 -1.74 -4.98 15.21
C GLY A 273 -2.67 -5.62 16.23
N VAL A 274 -3.77 -4.94 16.52
CA VAL A 274 -4.87 -5.46 17.33
C VAL A 274 -6.17 -5.23 16.58
N ALA A 275 -7.01 -6.24 16.47
CA ALA A 275 -8.35 -6.17 15.89
C ALA A 275 -9.39 -6.72 16.87
N LEU A 276 -10.36 -5.88 17.22
CA LEU A 276 -11.44 -6.17 18.17
C LEU A 276 -12.79 -5.80 17.55
N SER A 277 -13.43 -6.79 16.91
CA SER A 277 -14.72 -6.61 16.21
C SER A 277 -14.67 -5.51 15.14
N SER A 278 -15.09 -4.30 15.51
CA SER A 278 -15.16 -3.13 14.63
C SER A 278 -13.95 -2.21 14.78
N LEU A 279 -13.16 -2.37 15.84
CA LEU A 279 -11.99 -1.54 16.10
C LEU A 279 -10.71 -2.25 15.64
N ALA A 280 -9.79 -1.48 15.10
CA ALA A 280 -8.43 -1.93 14.83
C ALA A 280 -7.43 -0.87 15.29
N ALA A 281 -6.26 -1.30 15.75
CA ALA A 281 -5.14 -0.44 16.05
C ALA A 281 -3.87 -1.08 15.49
N ASP A 282 -3.05 -0.29 14.80
CA ASP A 282 -1.78 -0.73 14.26
C ASP A 282 -0.67 0.22 14.67
N TYR A 283 0.49 -0.32 14.99
CA TYR A 283 1.68 0.43 15.33
C TYR A 283 2.83 -0.01 14.42
N ALA A 284 3.61 0.96 13.95
CA ALA A 284 4.82 0.72 13.17
C ALA A 284 6.02 1.43 13.78
N TYR A 285 7.13 0.70 13.82
CA TYR A 285 8.46 1.17 14.18
C TYR A 285 9.38 1.05 12.97
N VAL A 286 9.98 2.16 12.56
CA VAL A 286 10.86 2.22 11.39
C VAL A 286 12.13 3.01 11.72
N PRO A 287 13.28 2.33 11.88
CA PRO A 287 14.59 2.96 11.93
C PRO A 287 14.93 3.68 10.62
N MET A 288 15.60 4.83 10.74
CA MET A 288 16.07 5.65 9.61
C MET A 288 17.58 5.90 9.69
N GLY A 289 18.33 4.94 10.27
CA GLY A 289 19.77 5.07 10.47
C GLY A 289 20.11 6.24 11.40
N ASP A 290 21.06 7.08 10.99
CA ASP A 290 21.53 8.22 11.78
C ASP A 290 20.46 9.30 12.02
N LEU A 291 19.39 9.29 11.23
CA LEU A 291 18.25 10.18 11.41
C LEU A 291 17.37 9.76 12.60
N GLY A 292 17.60 8.59 13.18
CA GLY A 292 16.87 8.09 14.33
C GLY A 292 15.75 7.13 13.94
N VAL A 293 14.61 7.22 14.63
CA VAL A 293 13.50 6.28 14.49
C VAL A 293 12.19 7.03 14.27
N THR A 294 11.28 6.42 13.53
CA THR A 294 9.94 6.96 13.32
C THR A 294 8.88 6.00 13.83
N HIS A 295 7.81 6.59 14.35
CA HIS A 295 6.68 5.88 14.93
C HIS A 295 5.41 6.28 14.19
N ARG A 296 4.60 5.28 13.85
CA ARG A 296 3.27 5.50 13.27
C ARG A 296 2.25 4.74 14.08
N ILE A 297 1.13 5.39 14.35
CA ILE A 297 -0.04 4.79 15.00
C ILE A 297 -1.22 4.96 14.06
N SER A 298 -1.93 3.87 13.79
CA SER A 298 -3.18 3.87 13.06
C SER A 298 -4.31 3.33 13.92
N LEU A 299 -5.49 3.96 13.84
CA LEU A 299 -6.72 3.54 14.50
C LEU A 299 -7.82 3.43 13.46
N GLY A 300 -8.50 2.29 13.41
CA GLY A 300 -9.53 1.98 12.45
C GLY A 300 -10.87 1.69 13.13
N TYR A 301 -11.96 2.13 12.50
CA TYR A 301 -13.31 1.76 12.85
C TYR A 301 -14.08 1.28 11.63
N THR A 302 -14.62 0.07 11.72
CA THR A 302 -15.44 -0.58 10.69
C THR A 302 -16.90 -0.51 11.09
N PHE A 303 -17.72 0.10 10.24
CA PHE A 303 -19.15 0.26 10.44
C PHE A 303 -19.93 -1.01 10.10
N GLY A 304 -20.90 -1.36 10.96
CA GLY A 304 -21.72 -2.56 10.83
C GLY A 304 -21.08 -3.79 11.48
N LEU A 305 -21.88 -4.86 11.63
CA LEU A 305 -21.38 -6.12 12.14
C LEU A 305 -20.45 -6.74 11.10
N SER A 306 -19.21 -7.04 11.49
CA SER A 306 -18.31 -7.90 10.71
C SER A 306 -19.07 -9.16 10.37
N LYS A 307 -19.40 -9.37 9.09
CA LYS A 307 -19.93 -10.66 8.64
C LYS A 307 -18.80 -11.65 8.88
N LYS A 308 -18.88 -12.37 10.00
CA LYS A 308 -18.08 -13.56 10.29
C LYS A 308 -18.07 -14.39 9.01
N SER A 309 -16.93 -14.51 8.35
CA SER A 309 -16.79 -15.53 7.31
C SER A 309 -17.05 -16.85 8.03
N ALA A 310 -18.14 -17.52 7.65
CA ALA A 310 -18.35 -18.88 8.09
C ALA A 310 -17.10 -19.67 7.68
N PRO A 311 -16.52 -20.49 8.57
CA PRO A 311 -15.43 -21.36 8.15
C PRO A 311 -15.92 -22.17 6.96
N ALA A 312 -15.15 -22.16 5.88
CA ALA A 312 -15.43 -23.02 4.74
C ALA A 312 -15.53 -24.45 5.27
N VAL A 313 -16.74 -24.99 5.28
CA VAL A 313 -16.97 -26.40 5.58
C VAL A 313 -16.29 -27.13 4.45
N VAL A 314 -15.10 -27.68 4.73
CA VAL A 314 -14.48 -28.70 3.89
C VAL A 314 -15.48 -29.86 3.91
N LYS A 315 -16.29 -29.97 2.86
CA LYS A 315 -17.03 -31.22 2.63
C LYS A 315 -15.96 -32.31 2.52
N PRO A 316 -16.03 -33.39 3.33
CA PRO A 316 -15.18 -34.53 3.06
C PRO A 316 -15.48 -34.99 1.64
N GLU A 317 -14.43 -35.17 0.83
CA GLU A 317 -14.53 -35.88 -0.43
C GLU A 317 -15.27 -37.19 -0.15
N ALA A 318 -16.38 -37.40 -0.85
CA ALA A 318 -17.06 -38.67 -0.83
C ALA A 318 -16.03 -39.71 -1.27
N SER A 319 -15.69 -40.63 -0.37
CA SER A 319 -14.97 -41.84 -0.73
C SER A 319 -15.75 -42.50 -1.86
N GLU A 320 -15.16 -42.55 -3.06
CA GLU A 320 -15.62 -43.45 -4.11
C GLU A 320 -15.58 -44.86 -3.53
N THR A 321 -16.74 -45.37 -3.11
CA THR A 321 -16.94 -46.79 -2.92
C THR A 321 -16.83 -47.42 -4.30
N LEU A 322 -15.66 -48.01 -4.58
CA LEU A 322 -15.47 -48.94 -5.68
C LEU A 322 -16.50 -50.07 -5.53
N ASP A 323 -17.55 -50.00 -6.34
CA ASP A 323 -18.51 -51.08 -6.53
C ASP A 323 -17.85 -52.18 -7.36
N LEU A 324 -17.40 -53.23 -6.66
CA LEU A 324 -16.82 -54.44 -7.24
C LEU A 324 -17.82 -55.61 -7.20
N SER A 325 -19.11 -55.39 -7.48
CA SER A 325 -20.07 -56.51 -7.67
C SER A 325 -20.41 -56.78 -9.14
N GLY A 326 -19.39 -56.90 -9.97
CA GLY A 326 -19.54 -57.16 -11.40
C GLY A 326 -18.48 -58.08 -11.98
N GLU A 327 -18.26 -59.27 -11.39
CA GLU A 327 -17.56 -60.34 -12.09
C GLU A 327 -18.43 -61.59 -12.22
N SER A 328 -18.69 -61.89 -13.49
CA SER A 328 -19.37 -63.05 -14.05
C SER A 328 -18.65 -64.35 -13.69
N ALA A 329 -19.45 -65.38 -13.44
CA ALA A 329 -19.03 -66.77 -13.35
C ALA A 329 -18.16 -67.17 -14.56
N ALA A 330 -17.01 -67.77 -14.26
CA ALA A 330 -16.27 -68.61 -15.18
C ALA A 330 -16.21 -70.02 -14.57
N GLU A 331 -16.95 -70.91 -15.23
CA GLU A 331 -16.88 -72.37 -15.17
C GLU A 331 -15.44 -72.86 -15.28
N ILE A 332 -15.02 -73.75 -14.37
CA ILE A 332 -13.88 -74.65 -14.61
C ILE A 332 -14.37 -76.06 -14.31
N ASP A 333 -14.50 -76.84 -15.37
CA ASP A 333 -14.72 -78.27 -15.41
C ASP A 333 -13.35 -78.98 -15.43
N PHE A 334 -13.26 -80.07 -14.65
CA PHE A 334 -12.15 -81.03 -14.44
C PHE A 334 -10.97 -80.64 -13.53
#